data_AF-A0A968I6P6-F1
#
_entry.id   AF-A0A968I6P6-F1
#
_cell.length_a   1.000
_cell.length_b   1.000
_cell.length_c   1.000
_cell.angle_alpha   90.00
_cell.angle_beta   90.00
_cell.angle_gamma   90.00
#
_symmetry.space_group_name_H-M   'P 1'
#
loop_
_entity.id
_entity.type
_entity.pdbx_description
1 polymer ?
#
loop_
_entity_poly.entity_id
_entity_poly.type
_entity_poly.pdbx_seq_one_letter_code
_entity_poly.pdbx_strand_id
1 'polypeptide(L)'
;MWLNVFGKVRLEGTSFSRPKPLLLLTYLALEGATSRQHLAELFWGDARAKSNLSVMLNQFKKEGAANAFPESPGLDPLETLVSCDAVELETRLQHGKIEAALELYTGSFLHDLGKSLEDLEVSAELLDWVMLKREQFAQTAQTAMLTLADQYLTHDPDTARGWAERAYHLSDAPELEPAAVAHLQRLLSKTGSTHAKKLERSAKASLNDLEPNIRNVFLALSLQATTNLAVVRNALELPLSELAAAQESLYLMGLIDQKTQVLAPELAAHWLETHVKDRQPLLLSMARATPSAKPSGCTSGCSRKPRDSVVWATCNAPELRIACTPEP
;
A
#
# COMPACT_ATOMS: atom_id res chain seq x y z
N MET A 1 -24.17 -20.42 7.41
CA MET A 1 -22.96 -21.26 7.23
C MET A 1 -21.81 -20.35 6.88
N TRP A 2 -20.57 -20.67 7.29
CA TRP A 2 -19.42 -19.78 7.14
C TRP A 2 -18.34 -20.37 6.23
N LEU A 3 -17.90 -19.62 5.24
CA LEU A 3 -16.81 -19.96 4.33
C LEU A 3 -15.59 -19.11 4.68
N ASN A 4 -14.47 -19.77 4.95
CA ASN A 4 -13.18 -19.09 5.02
C ASN A 4 -12.49 -19.19 3.67
N VAL A 5 -12.00 -18.08 3.15
CA VAL A 5 -11.27 -18.01 1.88
C VAL A 5 -9.88 -17.39 2.02
N PHE A 6 -9.53 -16.80 3.16
CA PHE A 6 -8.18 -16.31 3.43
C PHE A 6 -7.29 -17.41 4.04
N GLY A 7 -6.21 -17.78 3.35
CA GLY A 7 -5.37 -18.91 3.76
C GLY A 7 -6.02 -20.25 3.36
N LYS A 8 -6.42 -21.05 4.35
CA LYS A 8 -7.00 -22.38 4.10
C LYS A 8 -8.50 -22.29 3.84
N VAL A 9 -8.90 -22.69 2.63
CA VAL A 9 -10.28 -22.64 2.18
C VAL A 9 -11.08 -23.77 2.80
N ARG A 10 -12.14 -23.43 3.52
CA ARG A 10 -13.01 -24.42 4.16
C ARG A 10 -14.41 -23.88 4.43
N LEU A 11 -15.38 -24.78 4.39
CA LEU A 11 -16.74 -24.53 4.81
C LEU A 11 -16.93 -25.02 6.25
N GLU A 12 -17.07 -24.09 7.19
CA GLU A 12 -17.13 -24.41 8.61
C GLU A 12 -18.37 -25.23 8.99
N GLY A 13 -18.17 -26.14 9.94
CA GLY A 13 -19.21 -27.07 10.38
C GLY A 13 -19.49 -28.22 9.41
N THR A 14 -18.69 -28.38 8.35
CA THR A 14 -18.82 -29.48 7.39
C THR A 14 -17.49 -30.19 7.14
N SER A 15 -17.54 -31.44 6.69
CA SER A 15 -16.36 -32.17 6.18
C SER A 15 -16.11 -31.91 4.70
N PHE A 16 -16.79 -30.92 4.11
CA PHE A 16 -16.74 -30.64 2.69
C PHE A 16 -15.44 -29.94 2.32
N SER A 17 -14.63 -30.60 1.49
CA SER A 17 -13.27 -30.14 1.16
C SER A 17 -12.96 -30.15 -0.34
N ARG A 18 -13.97 -30.38 -1.19
CA ARG A 18 -13.73 -30.48 -2.64
C ARG A 18 -13.33 -29.10 -3.20
N PRO A 19 -12.16 -28.99 -3.87
CA PRO A 19 -11.62 -27.71 -4.33
C PRO A 19 -12.55 -26.91 -5.27
N LYS A 20 -12.95 -27.49 -6.41
CA LYS A 20 -13.76 -26.81 -7.44
C LYS A 20 -15.15 -26.39 -6.93
N PRO A 21 -15.85 -27.21 -6.12
CA PRO A 21 -17.06 -26.77 -5.45
C PRO A 21 -16.86 -25.65 -4.42
N LEU A 22 -15.80 -25.70 -3.59
CA LEU A 22 -15.49 -24.59 -2.68
C LEU A 22 -15.25 -23.28 -3.45
N LEU A 23 -14.55 -23.34 -4.59
CA LEU A 23 -14.39 -22.21 -5.49
C LEU A 23 -15.73 -21.67 -6.02
N LEU A 24 -16.70 -22.54 -6.34
CA LEU A 24 -18.05 -22.12 -6.73
C LEU A 24 -18.75 -21.34 -5.61
N LEU A 25 -18.67 -21.82 -4.36
CA LEU A 25 -19.24 -21.10 -3.22
C LEU A 25 -18.56 -19.75 -3.02
N THR A 26 -17.23 -19.69 -3.13
CA THR A 26 -16.47 -18.43 -3.05
C THR A 26 -16.93 -17.45 -4.12
N TYR A 27 -17.04 -17.89 -5.37
CA TYR A 27 -17.50 -17.06 -6.47
C TYR A 27 -18.90 -16.49 -6.21
N LEU A 28 -19.87 -17.35 -5.86
CA LEU A 28 -21.23 -16.92 -5.56
C LEU A 28 -21.32 -16.02 -4.33
N ALA A 29 -20.47 -16.21 -3.32
CA ALA A 29 -20.48 -15.39 -2.12
C ALA A 29 -19.95 -13.96 -2.40
N LEU A 30 -19.03 -13.82 -3.34
CA LEU A 30 -18.42 -12.53 -3.71
C LEU A 30 -19.18 -11.80 -4.82
N GLU A 31 -19.56 -12.51 -5.89
CA GLU A 31 -20.23 -11.92 -7.05
C GLU A 31 -21.76 -11.92 -6.92
N GLY A 32 -22.30 -12.75 -6.02
CA GLY A 32 -23.73 -12.89 -5.80
C GLY A 32 -24.43 -13.80 -6.81
N ALA A 33 -25.74 -13.60 -6.95
CA ALA A 33 -26.61 -14.47 -7.74
C ALA A 33 -26.20 -14.45 -9.23
N THR A 34 -25.84 -15.61 -9.77
CA THR A 34 -25.28 -15.74 -11.12
C THR A 34 -26.02 -16.79 -11.94
N SER A 35 -26.23 -16.54 -13.23
CA SER A 35 -26.95 -17.51 -14.08
C SER A 35 -26.25 -18.87 -14.14
N ARG A 36 -27.02 -19.96 -14.17
CA ARG A 36 -26.47 -21.31 -14.26
C ARG A 36 -25.68 -21.54 -15.55
N GLN A 37 -26.08 -20.87 -16.62
CA GLN A 37 -25.37 -20.94 -17.89
C GLN A 37 -23.97 -20.32 -17.78
N HIS A 38 -23.88 -19.10 -17.23
CA HIS A 38 -22.59 -18.44 -17.02
C HIS A 38 -21.67 -19.26 -16.12
N LEU A 39 -22.17 -19.76 -14.98
CA LEU A 39 -21.39 -20.61 -14.07
C LEU A 39 -20.90 -21.89 -14.75
N ALA A 40 -21.73 -22.51 -15.59
CA ALA A 40 -21.34 -23.70 -16.33
C ALA A 40 -20.18 -23.39 -17.30
N GLU A 41 -20.31 -22.33 -18.10
CA GLU A 41 -19.29 -21.89 -19.05
C GLU A 41 -17.99 -21.51 -18.32
N LEU A 42 -18.08 -20.75 -17.23
CA LEU A 42 -16.95 -20.30 -16.43
C LEU A 42 -16.17 -21.46 -15.76
N PHE A 43 -16.85 -22.50 -15.30
CA PHE A 43 -16.21 -23.62 -14.59
C PHE A 43 -15.78 -24.77 -15.49
N TRP A 44 -16.41 -24.98 -16.65
CA TRP A 44 -16.11 -26.13 -17.53
C TRP A 44 -15.89 -25.78 -18.99
N GLY A 45 -16.55 -24.73 -19.52
CA GLY A 45 -16.36 -24.26 -20.90
C GLY A 45 -16.65 -25.30 -22.00
N ASP A 46 -17.28 -26.43 -21.67
CA ASP A 46 -17.46 -27.57 -22.55
C ASP A 46 -18.94 -27.87 -22.85
N ALA A 47 -19.17 -28.78 -23.80
CA ALA A 47 -20.53 -29.18 -24.20
C ALA A 47 -21.34 -29.85 -23.07
N ARG A 48 -20.70 -30.28 -21.97
CA ARG A 48 -21.32 -30.96 -20.82
C ARG A 48 -21.43 -30.06 -19.58
N ALA A 49 -21.07 -28.79 -19.69
CA ALA A 49 -20.94 -27.86 -18.58
C ALA A 49 -22.19 -27.79 -17.69
N LYS A 50 -23.39 -27.69 -18.29
CA LYS A 50 -24.67 -27.65 -17.54
C LYS A 50 -24.94 -28.95 -16.74
N SER A 51 -24.55 -30.10 -17.30
CA SER A 51 -24.65 -31.38 -16.61
C SER A 51 -23.66 -31.47 -15.46
N ASN A 52 -22.41 -31.03 -15.69
CA ASN A 52 -21.37 -31.02 -14.66
C ASN A 52 -21.74 -30.12 -13.48
N LEU A 53 -22.30 -28.93 -13.74
CA LEU A 53 -22.84 -28.05 -12.70
C LEU A 53 -23.94 -28.74 -11.89
N SER A 54 -24.87 -29.42 -12.56
CA SER A 54 -25.95 -30.13 -11.87
C SER A 54 -25.43 -31.28 -11.00
N VAL A 55 -24.41 -32.00 -11.47
CA VAL A 55 -23.71 -33.03 -10.68
C VAL A 55 -23.03 -32.41 -9.47
N MET A 56 -22.33 -31.29 -9.64
CA MET A 56 -21.67 -30.56 -8.54
C MET A 56 -22.68 -30.12 -7.47
N LEU A 57 -23.83 -29.55 -7.86
CA LEU A 57 -24.88 -29.15 -6.92
C LEU A 57 -25.49 -30.33 -6.17
N ASN A 58 -25.64 -31.47 -6.82
CA ASN A 58 -26.07 -32.71 -6.15
C ASN A 58 -25.02 -33.25 -5.18
N GLN A 59 -23.72 -33.00 -5.40
CA GLN A 59 -22.67 -33.37 -4.45
C GLN A 59 -22.77 -32.58 -3.15
N PHE A 60 -23.05 -31.27 -3.20
CA PHE A 60 -23.30 -30.48 -1.98
C PHE A 60 -24.42 -31.08 -1.13
N LYS A 61 -25.50 -31.54 -1.78
CA LYS A 61 -26.61 -32.20 -1.07
C LYS A 61 -26.17 -33.51 -0.41
N LYS A 62 -25.41 -34.35 -1.12
CA LYS A 62 -24.95 -35.65 -0.63
C LYS A 62 -23.92 -35.54 0.50
N GLU A 63 -23.09 -34.51 0.47
CA GLU A 63 -21.97 -34.31 1.40
C GLU A 63 -22.32 -33.37 2.57
N GLY A 64 -23.61 -33.13 2.82
CA GLY A 64 -24.09 -32.40 4.00
C GLY A 64 -23.98 -30.87 3.92
N ALA A 65 -23.70 -30.33 2.74
CA ALA A 65 -23.61 -28.89 2.48
C ALA A 65 -24.85 -28.37 1.69
N ALA A 66 -26.00 -29.05 1.81
CA ALA A 66 -27.24 -28.67 1.14
C ALA A 66 -27.69 -27.24 1.47
N ASN A 67 -27.50 -26.84 2.73
CA ASN A 67 -27.88 -25.52 3.25
C ASN A 67 -27.00 -24.38 2.72
N ALA A 68 -26.04 -24.67 1.84
CA ALA A 68 -25.31 -23.64 1.09
C ALA A 68 -26.20 -22.90 0.08
N PHE A 69 -27.30 -23.53 -0.35
CA PHE A 69 -28.18 -23.01 -1.38
C PHE A 69 -29.62 -22.89 -0.85
N PRO A 70 -30.45 -22.00 -1.42
CA PRO A 70 -31.88 -21.93 -1.10
C PRO A 70 -32.61 -23.24 -1.38
N GLU A 71 -33.64 -23.52 -0.58
CA GLU A 71 -34.54 -24.68 -0.74
C GLU A 71 -35.52 -24.49 -1.91
N SER A 72 -35.00 -24.32 -3.13
CA SER A 72 -35.81 -24.14 -4.34
C SER A 72 -35.17 -24.86 -5.53
N PRO A 73 -35.77 -25.95 -6.02
CA PRO A 73 -35.24 -26.69 -7.16
C PRO A 73 -35.17 -25.82 -8.41
N GLY A 74 -34.04 -25.87 -9.12
CA GLY A 74 -33.91 -25.21 -10.42
C GLY A 74 -33.72 -23.70 -10.38
N LEU A 75 -33.29 -23.13 -9.24
CA LEU A 75 -33.00 -21.69 -9.11
C LEU A 75 -32.04 -21.21 -10.21
N ASP A 76 -32.45 -20.17 -10.93
CA ASP A 76 -31.67 -19.44 -11.93
C ASP A 76 -32.12 -17.96 -11.91
N PRO A 77 -31.28 -16.99 -11.50
CA PRO A 77 -29.87 -17.15 -11.14
C PRO A 77 -29.67 -18.02 -9.89
N LEU A 78 -28.52 -18.69 -9.81
CA LEU A 78 -28.09 -19.46 -8.65
C LEU A 78 -27.43 -18.52 -7.63
N GLU A 79 -27.85 -18.59 -6.38
CA GLU A 79 -27.29 -17.83 -5.26
C GLU A 79 -26.81 -18.75 -4.13
N THR A 80 -26.02 -18.21 -3.21
CA THR A 80 -25.53 -18.92 -2.02
C THR A 80 -26.05 -18.26 -0.74
N LEU A 81 -26.35 -19.07 0.27
CA LEU A 81 -26.71 -18.63 1.63
C LEU A 81 -25.50 -18.63 2.58
N VAL A 82 -24.30 -18.81 2.03
CA VAL A 82 -23.06 -18.90 2.80
C VAL A 82 -22.48 -17.51 3.01
N SER A 83 -22.23 -17.16 4.27
CA SER A 83 -21.45 -15.98 4.63
C SER A 83 -19.95 -16.26 4.45
N CYS A 84 -19.19 -15.24 4.11
CA CYS A 84 -17.78 -15.37 3.73
C CYS A 84 -16.92 -14.35 4.49
N ASP A 85 -15.77 -14.78 4.99
CA ASP A 85 -14.78 -13.92 5.68
C ASP A 85 -14.30 -12.75 4.81
N ALA A 86 -14.19 -12.92 3.49
CA ALA A 86 -13.86 -11.85 2.56
C ALA A 86 -14.93 -10.74 2.49
N VAL A 87 -16.21 -11.09 2.43
CA VAL A 87 -17.32 -10.11 2.45
C VAL A 87 -17.39 -9.38 3.78
N GLU A 88 -17.18 -10.11 4.88
CA GLU A 88 -17.15 -9.53 6.22
C GLU A 88 -15.95 -8.61 6.42
N LEU A 89 -14.78 -8.95 5.87
CA LEU A 89 -13.60 -8.08 5.88
C LEU A 89 -13.90 -6.73 5.25
N GLU A 90 -14.44 -6.71 4.03
CA GLU A 90 -14.81 -5.47 3.35
C GLU A 90 -15.86 -4.69 4.13
N THR A 91 -16.88 -5.37 4.65
CA THR A 91 -17.93 -4.77 5.48
C THR A 91 -17.32 -4.11 6.72
N ARG A 92 -16.41 -4.76 7.43
CA ARG A 92 -15.76 -4.20 8.62
C ARG A 92 -14.90 -2.99 8.29
N LEU A 93 -14.17 -3.03 7.18
CA LEU A 93 -13.37 -1.88 6.71
C LEU A 93 -14.25 -0.68 6.37
N GLN A 94 -15.38 -0.90 5.69
CA GLN A 94 -16.37 0.15 5.39
C GLN A 94 -16.92 0.82 6.65
N HIS A 95 -17.07 0.05 7.74
CA HIS A 95 -17.51 0.56 9.04
C HIS A 95 -16.36 1.06 9.95
N GLY A 96 -15.14 1.17 9.44
CA GLY A 96 -13.97 1.67 10.19
C GLY A 96 -13.43 0.70 11.25
N LYS A 97 -13.88 -0.55 11.28
CA LYS A 97 -13.44 -1.59 12.23
C LYS A 97 -12.18 -2.29 11.70
N ILE A 98 -11.10 -1.53 11.54
CA ILE A 98 -9.92 -1.98 10.79
C ILE A 98 -9.24 -3.19 11.43
N GLU A 99 -9.03 -3.18 12.74
CA GLU A 99 -8.39 -4.31 13.45
C GLU A 99 -9.18 -5.60 13.30
N ALA A 100 -10.48 -5.54 13.61
CA ALA A 100 -11.38 -6.69 13.49
C ALA A 100 -11.49 -7.19 12.04
N ALA A 101 -11.27 -6.33 11.03
CA ALA A 101 -11.21 -6.76 9.65
C ALA A 101 -9.93 -7.56 9.36
N LEU A 102 -8.78 -7.08 9.85
CA LEU A 102 -7.48 -7.75 9.65
C LEU A 102 -7.33 -9.06 10.42
N GLU A 103 -8.11 -9.28 11.48
CA GLU A 103 -8.21 -10.59 12.14
C GLU A 103 -8.78 -11.67 11.20
N LEU A 104 -9.62 -11.31 10.24
CA LEU A 104 -10.18 -12.22 9.24
C LEU A 104 -9.17 -12.56 8.13
N TYR A 105 -8.22 -11.65 7.85
CA TYR A 105 -7.20 -11.86 6.83
C TYR A 105 -6.07 -12.76 7.36
N THR A 106 -6.31 -14.07 7.37
CA THR A 106 -5.34 -15.06 7.89
C THR A 106 -4.29 -15.53 6.88
N GLY A 107 -4.40 -15.11 5.62
CA GLY A 107 -3.48 -15.45 4.54
C GLY A 107 -4.04 -15.05 3.18
N SER A 108 -3.29 -15.30 2.12
CA SER A 108 -3.73 -14.95 0.76
C SER A 108 -5.06 -15.60 0.38
N PHE A 109 -5.83 -14.90 -0.42
CA PHE A 109 -7.11 -15.40 -0.94
C PHE A 109 -6.93 -16.71 -1.71
N LEU A 110 -7.70 -17.73 -1.34
CA LEU A 110 -7.66 -19.08 -1.92
C LEU A 110 -6.25 -19.71 -1.93
N HIS A 111 -5.44 -19.44 -0.91
CA HIS A 111 -4.06 -19.94 -0.84
C HIS A 111 -3.99 -21.46 -0.77
N ASP A 112 -4.77 -22.08 0.12
CA ASP A 112 -4.86 -23.52 0.28
C ASP A 112 -6.30 -24.00 0.02
N LEU A 113 -6.58 -24.26 -1.26
CA LEU A 113 -7.83 -24.88 -1.73
C LEU A 113 -7.74 -26.43 -1.74
N GLY A 114 -6.63 -27.01 -1.28
CA GLY A 114 -6.34 -28.45 -1.33
C GLY A 114 -5.89 -28.99 -2.70
N LYS A 115 -5.89 -28.15 -3.74
CA LYS A 115 -5.33 -28.44 -5.08
C LYS A 115 -4.87 -27.12 -5.71
N SER A 116 -3.86 -27.17 -6.58
CA SER A 116 -3.48 -25.97 -7.34
C SER A 116 -4.60 -25.53 -8.26
N LEU A 117 -4.70 -24.22 -8.51
CA LEU A 117 -5.70 -23.65 -9.41
C LEU A 117 -5.52 -24.16 -10.85
N GLU A 118 -4.27 -24.35 -11.31
CA GLU A 118 -4.01 -24.88 -12.66
C GLU A 118 -4.57 -26.31 -12.83
N ASP A 119 -4.55 -27.11 -11.77
CA ASP A 119 -5.04 -28.48 -11.83
C ASP A 119 -6.57 -28.59 -11.78
N LEU A 120 -7.31 -27.50 -11.55
CA LEU A 120 -8.78 -27.54 -11.44
C LEU A 120 -9.50 -27.56 -12.80
N GLU A 121 -8.76 -27.44 -13.90
CA GLU A 121 -9.29 -27.43 -15.27
C GLU A 121 -10.51 -26.49 -15.36
N VAL A 122 -10.31 -25.25 -14.90
CA VAL A 122 -11.30 -24.17 -15.00
C VAL A 122 -11.00 -23.28 -16.21
N SER A 123 -11.95 -22.43 -16.60
CA SER A 123 -11.70 -21.48 -17.68
C SER A 123 -10.60 -20.46 -17.31
N ALA A 124 -9.95 -19.89 -18.33
CA ALA A 124 -8.99 -18.81 -18.15
C ALA A 124 -9.63 -17.59 -17.46
N GLU A 125 -10.88 -17.26 -17.82
CA GLU A 125 -11.64 -16.16 -17.22
C GLU A 125 -11.79 -16.35 -15.70
N LEU A 126 -12.04 -17.58 -15.22
CA LEU A 126 -12.14 -17.84 -13.78
C LEU A 126 -10.78 -17.71 -13.08
N LEU A 127 -9.69 -18.11 -13.73
CA LEU A 127 -8.34 -17.95 -13.19
C LEU A 127 -7.98 -16.46 -13.06
N ASP A 128 -8.25 -15.68 -14.11
CA ASP A 128 -8.03 -14.23 -14.09
C ASP A 128 -8.84 -13.56 -12.98
N TRP A 129 -10.09 -13.97 -12.80
CA TRP A 129 -10.92 -13.51 -11.70
C TRP A 129 -10.30 -13.84 -10.33
N VAL A 130 -9.79 -15.07 -10.12
CA VAL A 130 -9.13 -15.43 -8.85
C VAL A 130 -7.90 -14.57 -8.61
N MET A 131 -7.06 -14.38 -9.63
CA MET A 131 -5.84 -13.58 -9.52
C MET A 131 -6.17 -12.12 -9.19
N LEU A 132 -7.16 -11.54 -9.88
CA LEU A 132 -7.62 -10.18 -9.62
C LEU A 132 -8.13 -10.02 -8.19
N LYS A 133 -8.97 -10.95 -7.70
CA LYS A 133 -9.46 -10.91 -6.31
C LYS A 133 -8.34 -11.04 -5.30
N ARG A 134 -7.36 -11.91 -5.57
CA ARG A 134 -6.20 -12.09 -4.69
C ARG A 134 -5.41 -10.79 -4.54
N GLU A 135 -5.13 -10.12 -5.65
CA GLU A 135 -4.45 -8.82 -5.66
C GLU A 135 -5.28 -7.75 -4.94
N GLN A 136 -6.58 -7.65 -5.23
CA GLN A 136 -7.48 -6.69 -4.60
C GLN A 136 -7.56 -6.83 -3.07
N PHE A 137 -7.71 -8.06 -2.57
CA PHE A 137 -7.76 -8.30 -1.12
C PHE A 137 -6.40 -8.04 -0.46
N ALA A 138 -5.30 -8.40 -1.10
CA ALA A 138 -3.96 -8.12 -0.59
C ALA A 138 -3.70 -6.62 -0.53
N GLN A 139 -4.02 -5.85 -1.58
CA GLN A 139 -3.92 -4.39 -1.59
C GLN A 139 -4.78 -3.74 -0.48
N THR A 140 -6.00 -4.24 -0.31
CA THR A 140 -6.94 -3.76 0.72
C THR A 140 -6.39 -4.01 2.12
N ALA A 141 -5.87 -5.23 2.38
CA ALA A 141 -5.27 -5.58 3.64
C ALA A 141 -4.00 -4.76 3.92
N GLN A 142 -3.14 -4.55 2.91
CA GLN A 142 -1.94 -3.73 3.03
C GLN A 142 -2.27 -2.29 3.43
N THR A 143 -3.26 -1.69 2.77
CA THR A 143 -3.72 -0.32 3.06
C THR A 143 -4.27 -0.22 4.49
N ALA A 144 -5.06 -1.20 4.92
CA ALA A 144 -5.58 -1.29 6.28
C ALA A 144 -4.46 -1.42 7.33
N MET A 145 -3.44 -2.24 7.06
CA MET A 145 -2.27 -2.40 7.94
C MET A 145 -1.49 -1.09 8.09
N LEU A 146 -1.23 -0.36 6.98
CA LEU A 146 -0.56 0.95 7.03
C LEU A 146 -1.37 1.98 7.82
N THR A 147 -2.69 1.95 7.68
CA THR A 147 -3.61 2.83 8.43
C THR A 147 -3.54 2.55 9.93
N LEU A 148 -3.55 1.28 10.36
CA LEU A 148 -3.38 0.94 11.77
C LEU A 148 -1.99 1.30 12.28
N ALA A 149 -0.95 1.09 11.48
CA ALA A 149 0.41 1.48 11.86
C ALA A 149 0.50 2.98 12.18
N ASP A 150 -0.13 3.85 11.38
CA ASP A 150 -0.22 5.28 11.68
C ASP A 150 -1.01 5.57 12.97
N GLN A 151 -2.15 4.90 13.19
CA GLN A 151 -2.96 5.09 14.40
C GLN A 151 -2.17 4.77 15.66
N TYR A 152 -1.45 3.64 15.65
CA TYR A 152 -0.64 3.17 16.78
C TYR A 152 0.66 3.94 16.99
N LEU A 153 1.18 4.62 15.97
CA LEU A 153 2.51 5.22 15.99
C LEU A 153 2.81 6.12 17.20
N THR A 154 1.79 6.84 17.70
CA THR A 154 1.97 7.81 18.80
C THR A 154 1.92 7.17 20.18
N HIS A 155 1.18 6.08 20.34
CA HIS A 155 0.86 5.52 21.66
C HIS A 155 1.44 4.12 21.89
N ASP A 156 1.61 3.32 20.83
CA ASP A 156 2.29 2.03 20.86
C ASP A 156 3.13 1.81 19.58
N PRO A 157 4.39 2.30 19.58
CA PRO A 157 5.30 2.16 18.45
C PRO A 157 5.66 0.71 18.11
N ASP A 158 5.54 -0.23 19.05
CA ASP A 158 5.85 -1.64 18.81
C ASP A 158 4.72 -2.30 18.01
N THR A 159 3.47 -2.04 18.38
CA THR A 159 2.30 -2.47 17.58
C THR A 159 2.29 -1.80 16.21
N ALA A 160 2.62 -0.50 16.13
CA ALA A 160 2.78 0.19 14.85
C ALA A 160 3.86 -0.48 13.96
N ARG A 161 4.99 -0.89 14.54
CA ARG A 161 6.04 -1.63 13.84
C ARG A 161 5.51 -2.94 13.27
N GLY A 162 4.80 -3.72 14.10
CA GLY A 162 4.25 -5.00 13.70
C GLY A 162 3.32 -4.89 12.49
N TRP A 163 2.45 -3.88 12.48
CA TRP A 163 1.57 -3.62 11.34
C TRP A 163 2.33 -3.17 10.09
N ALA A 164 3.30 -2.25 10.22
CA ALA A 164 4.12 -1.82 9.10
C ALA A 164 4.95 -2.96 8.49
N GLU A 165 5.55 -3.82 9.33
CA GLU A 165 6.30 -4.98 8.86
C GLU A 165 5.40 -6.01 8.19
N ARG A 166 4.19 -6.25 8.71
CA ARG A 166 3.20 -7.11 8.03
C ARG A 166 2.82 -6.56 6.65
N ALA A 167 2.62 -5.25 6.53
CA ALA A 167 2.35 -4.61 5.24
C ALA A 167 3.53 -4.74 4.26
N TYR A 168 4.76 -4.67 4.74
CA TYR A 168 5.98 -4.85 3.95
C TYR A 168 6.15 -6.29 3.42
N HIS A 169 5.79 -7.29 4.21
CA HIS A 169 5.93 -8.71 3.85
C HIS A 169 4.70 -9.30 3.15
N LEU A 170 3.65 -8.51 2.95
CA LEU A 170 2.41 -9.02 2.39
C LEU A 170 2.64 -9.49 0.96
N SER A 171 2.57 -10.81 0.78
CA SER A 171 2.66 -11.45 -0.52
C SER A 171 1.37 -11.22 -1.30
N ASP A 172 1.44 -11.31 -2.64
CA ASP A 172 0.33 -11.11 -3.57
C ASP A 172 -0.28 -9.70 -3.61
N ALA A 173 0.18 -8.77 -2.78
CA ALA A 173 -0.13 -7.35 -2.95
C ALA A 173 0.52 -6.85 -4.25
N PRO A 174 -0.14 -5.93 -4.97
CA PRO A 174 0.50 -5.25 -6.08
C PRO A 174 1.77 -4.56 -5.58
N GLU A 175 2.67 -4.25 -6.52
CA GLU A 175 3.80 -3.39 -6.21
C GLU A 175 3.26 -2.09 -5.59
N LEU A 176 3.80 -1.74 -4.43
CA LEU A 176 3.35 -0.56 -3.70
C LEU A 176 3.55 0.66 -4.58
N GLU A 177 2.47 1.44 -4.73
CA GLU A 177 2.58 2.76 -5.32
C GLU A 177 3.66 3.55 -4.59
N PRO A 178 4.49 4.33 -5.29
CA PRO A 178 5.68 4.85 -4.62
C PRO A 178 5.38 5.79 -3.44
N ALA A 179 4.25 6.51 -3.45
CA ALA A 179 3.81 7.27 -2.29
C ALA A 179 3.56 6.38 -1.05
N ALA A 180 3.02 5.17 -1.26
CA ALA A 180 2.82 4.18 -0.21
C ALA A 180 4.15 3.53 0.23
N VAL A 181 5.12 3.36 -0.68
CA VAL A 181 6.50 2.95 -0.32
C VAL A 181 7.12 3.97 0.64
N ALA A 182 7.03 5.25 0.34
CA ALA A 182 7.60 6.29 1.19
C ALA A 182 6.86 6.42 2.53
N HIS A 183 5.53 6.23 2.54
CA HIS A 183 4.75 6.13 3.77
C HIS A 183 5.21 4.96 4.64
N LEU A 184 5.35 3.77 4.06
CA LEU A 184 5.87 2.59 4.74
C LEU A 184 7.30 2.79 5.26
N GLN A 185 8.19 3.39 4.46
CA GLN A 185 9.54 3.74 4.90
C GLN A 185 9.52 4.67 6.12
N ARG A 186 8.69 5.71 6.09
CA ARG A 186 8.52 6.66 7.22
C ARG A 186 8.07 5.94 8.48
N LEU A 187 7.08 5.04 8.36
CA LEU A 187 6.58 4.24 9.48
C LEU A 187 7.70 3.35 10.06
N LEU A 188 8.33 2.54 9.21
CA LEU A 188 9.40 1.63 9.62
C LEU A 188 10.59 2.35 10.25
N SER A 189 10.93 3.55 9.75
CA SER A 189 12.04 4.36 10.27
C SER A 189 11.72 4.91 11.67
N LYS A 190 10.51 5.45 11.86
CA LYS A 190 10.06 5.97 13.16
C LYS A 190 9.94 4.89 14.21
N THR A 191 9.59 3.67 13.82
CA THR A 191 9.46 2.54 14.73
C THR A 191 10.78 1.77 14.94
N GLY A 192 11.87 2.13 14.24
CA GLY A 192 13.18 1.48 14.40
C GLY A 192 13.31 0.09 13.74
N SER A 193 12.48 -0.22 12.75
CA SER A 193 12.54 -1.52 12.05
C SER A 193 13.84 -1.67 11.24
N THR A 194 14.38 -2.89 11.19
CA THR A 194 15.53 -3.21 10.33
C THR A 194 15.20 -3.14 8.85
N HIS A 195 13.91 -3.27 8.49
CA HIS A 195 13.42 -3.18 7.12
C HIS A 195 13.53 -1.76 6.55
N ALA A 196 13.49 -0.73 7.40
CA ALA A 196 13.67 0.66 6.99
C ALA A 196 14.96 0.87 6.19
N LYS A 197 16.08 0.29 6.67
CA LYS A 197 17.40 0.40 6.00
C LYS A 197 17.43 -0.30 4.64
N LYS A 198 16.63 -1.36 4.45
CA LYS A 198 16.53 -2.06 3.16
C LYS A 198 15.79 -1.19 2.14
N LEU A 199 14.63 -0.63 2.51
CA LEU A 199 13.91 0.34 1.66
C LEU A 199 14.78 1.55 1.35
N GLU A 200 15.46 2.10 2.36
CA GLU A 200 16.34 3.25 2.20
C GLU A 200 17.47 2.97 1.20
N ARG A 201 18.10 1.79 1.23
CA ARG A 201 19.12 1.40 0.25
C ARG A 201 18.56 1.33 -1.17
N SER A 202 17.36 0.76 -1.32
CA SER A 202 16.68 0.69 -2.61
C SER A 202 16.35 2.09 -3.14
N ALA A 203 15.80 2.95 -2.29
CA ALA A 203 15.48 4.34 -2.64
C ALA A 203 16.74 5.17 -2.96
N LYS A 204 17.86 4.94 -2.25
CA LYS A 204 19.17 5.56 -2.56
C LYS A 204 19.68 5.16 -3.93
N ALA A 205 19.54 3.89 -4.31
CA ALA A 205 19.90 3.44 -5.65
C ALA A 205 19.07 4.17 -6.70
N SER A 206 17.74 4.20 -6.53
CA SER A 206 16.84 4.93 -7.44
C SER A 206 17.15 6.43 -7.52
N LEU A 207 17.52 7.08 -6.41
CA LEU A 207 17.89 8.50 -6.41
C LEU A 207 19.15 8.79 -7.23
N ASN A 208 20.12 7.88 -7.22
CA ASN A 208 21.35 8.01 -8.01
C ASN A 208 21.11 7.84 -9.51
N ASP A 209 20.05 7.12 -9.88
CA ASP A 209 19.66 6.88 -11.28
C ASP A 209 18.75 7.99 -11.84
N LEU A 210 18.28 8.93 -11.01
CA LEU A 210 17.45 10.05 -11.45
C LEU A 210 18.19 10.99 -12.40
N GLU A 211 17.45 11.55 -13.36
CA GLU A 211 17.94 12.67 -14.15
C GLU A 211 18.31 13.85 -13.23
N PRO A 212 19.42 14.57 -13.50
CA PRO A 212 19.91 15.64 -12.62
C PRO A 212 18.87 16.71 -12.27
N ASN A 213 18.01 17.09 -13.22
CA ASN A 213 16.98 18.11 -12.99
C ASN A 213 15.91 17.63 -12.00
N ILE A 214 15.42 16.40 -12.18
CA ILE A 214 14.43 15.77 -11.29
C ILE A 214 15.00 15.63 -9.87
N ARG A 215 16.26 15.18 -9.79
CA ARG A 215 16.99 15.06 -8.53
C ARG A 215 17.13 16.41 -7.82
N ASN A 216 17.55 17.45 -8.55
CA ASN A 216 17.73 18.78 -7.98
C ASN A 216 16.41 19.38 -7.48
N VAL A 217 15.30 19.14 -8.19
CA VAL A 217 13.96 19.54 -7.71
C VAL A 217 13.62 18.83 -6.40
N PHE A 218 13.83 17.51 -6.31
CA PHE A 218 13.60 16.76 -5.07
C PHE A 218 14.44 17.27 -3.90
N LEU A 219 15.74 17.49 -4.12
CA LEU A 219 16.64 18.01 -3.11
C LEU A 219 16.24 19.43 -2.67
N ALA A 220 15.87 20.30 -3.60
CA ALA A 220 15.40 21.65 -3.33
C ALA A 220 14.11 21.65 -2.49
N LEU A 221 13.13 20.80 -2.84
CA LEU A 221 11.91 20.62 -2.06
C LEU A 221 12.22 20.11 -0.64
N SER A 222 13.18 19.21 -0.50
CA SER A 222 13.55 18.60 0.78
C SER A 222 14.23 19.58 1.75
N LEU A 223 14.83 20.64 1.21
CA LEU A 223 15.45 21.71 1.97
C LEU A 223 14.45 22.71 2.55
N GLN A 224 13.18 22.66 2.15
CA GLN A 224 12.17 23.61 2.59
C GLN A 224 11.37 23.08 3.79
N ALA A 225 11.09 23.96 4.76
CA ALA A 225 10.21 23.63 5.88
C ALA A 225 8.73 23.60 5.45
N THR A 226 8.38 24.43 4.47
CA THR A 226 7.07 24.51 3.82
C THR A 226 7.27 24.57 2.32
N THR A 227 6.63 23.67 1.57
CA THR A 227 6.82 23.59 0.12
C THR A 227 6.42 24.90 -0.59
N ASN A 228 7.37 25.48 -1.32
CA ASN A 228 7.23 26.66 -2.15
C ASN A 228 7.87 26.42 -3.53
N LEU A 229 7.02 26.07 -4.49
CA LEU A 229 7.42 25.74 -5.86
C LEU A 229 8.01 26.93 -6.62
N ALA A 230 7.61 28.15 -6.28
CA ALA A 230 8.17 29.35 -6.91
C ALA A 230 9.64 29.54 -6.52
N VAL A 231 9.99 29.25 -5.27
CA VAL A 231 11.38 29.28 -4.80
C VAL A 231 12.20 28.21 -5.50
N VAL A 232 11.69 26.97 -5.60
CA VAL A 232 12.40 25.88 -6.31
C VAL A 232 12.64 26.23 -7.77
N ARG A 233 11.60 26.72 -8.46
CA ARG A 233 11.68 27.12 -9.88
C ARG A 233 12.77 28.17 -10.09
N ASN A 234 12.76 29.22 -9.27
CA ASN A 234 13.70 30.33 -9.40
C ASN A 234 15.12 29.91 -9.01
N ALA A 235 15.28 29.04 -8.01
CA ALA A 235 16.58 28.54 -7.56
C ALA A 235 17.26 27.64 -8.60
N LEU A 236 16.48 26.87 -9.35
CA LEU A 236 16.98 25.94 -10.36
C LEU A 236 16.92 26.51 -11.79
N GLU A 237 16.42 27.73 -11.96
CA GLU A 237 16.22 28.41 -13.25
C GLU A 237 15.41 27.57 -14.26
N LEU A 238 14.47 26.76 -13.77
CA LEU A 238 13.68 25.85 -14.60
C LEU A 238 12.44 26.52 -15.21
N PRO A 239 12.09 26.23 -16.47
CA PRO A 239 10.79 26.63 -17.01
C PRO A 239 9.66 25.88 -16.30
N LEU A 240 8.46 26.46 -16.31
CA LEU A 240 7.30 25.90 -15.60
C LEU A 240 6.95 24.48 -16.07
N SER A 241 7.11 24.19 -17.36
CA SER A 241 6.86 22.88 -17.95
C SER A 241 7.82 21.81 -17.42
N GLU A 242 9.10 22.13 -17.27
CA GLU A 242 10.10 21.19 -16.74
C GLU A 242 9.90 20.95 -15.25
N LEU A 243 9.55 22.00 -14.48
CA LEU A 243 9.22 21.82 -13.07
C LEU A 243 7.99 20.91 -12.92
N ALA A 244 6.94 21.12 -13.71
CA ALA A 244 5.74 20.27 -13.66
C ALA A 244 6.05 18.80 -14.00
N ALA A 245 6.84 18.56 -15.07
CA ALA A 245 7.27 17.21 -15.45
C ALA A 245 8.15 16.55 -14.37
N ALA A 246 9.04 17.32 -13.73
CA ALA A 246 9.84 16.83 -12.61
C ALA A 246 8.96 16.49 -11.40
N GLN A 247 7.94 17.30 -11.08
CA GLN A 247 7.01 17.01 -10.00
C GLN A 247 6.19 15.75 -10.28
N GLU A 248 5.67 15.60 -11.50
CA GLU A 248 4.96 14.38 -11.91
C GLU A 248 5.86 13.15 -11.80
N SER A 249 7.11 13.24 -12.26
CA SER A 249 8.08 12.14 -12.15
C SER A 249 8.37 11.80 -10.69
N LEU A 250 8.59 12.80 -9.83
CA LEU A 250 8.83 12.59 -8.39
C LEU A 250 7.61 12.03 -7.67
N TYR A 251 6.39 12.41 -8.09
CA TYR A 251 5.15 11.86 -7.56
C TYR A 251 4.98 10.40 -7.95
N LEU A 252 5.17 10.08 -9.25
CA LEU A 252 5.15 8.71 -9.76
C LEU A 252 6.24 7.85 -9.12
N MET A 253 7.37 8.44 -8.73
CA MET A 253 8.45 7.76 -7.98
C MET A 253 8.28 7.84 -6.46
N GLY A 254 7.22 8.48 -5.96
CA GLY A 254 6.86 8.42 -4.53
C GLY A 254 7.74 9.22 -3.62
N LEU A 255 8.57 10.07 -4.22
CA LEU A 255 9.48 10.95 -3.50
C LEU A 255 8.73 12.16 -2.93
N ILE A 256 7.60 12.52 -3.54
CA ILE A 256 6.68 13.56 -3.07
C ILE A 256 5.21 13.09 -3.11
N ASP A 257 4.34 13.71 -2.31
CA ASP A 257 2.88 13.48 -2.36
C ASP A 257 2.16 14.39 -3.38
N GLN A 258 0.84 14.24 -3.50
CA GLN A 258 -0.01 15.10 -4.36
C GLN A 258 0.02 16.58 -3.97
N LYS A 259 0.37 16.89 -2.73
CA LYS A 259 0.56 18.26 -2.22
C LYS A 259 2.01 18.72 -2.33
N THR A 260 2.86 17.96 -3.03
CA THR A 260 4.28 18.22 -3.25
C THR A 260 5.11 18.27 -1.96
N GLN A 261 4.64 17.59 -0.91
CA GLN A 261 5.41 17.37 0.31
C GLN A 261 6.38 16.23 0.09
N VAL A 262 7.63 16.43 0.52
CA VAL A 262 8.66 15.40 0.45
C VAL A 262 8.35 14.28 1.44
N LEU A 263 8.27 13.06 0.94
CA LEU A 263 7.93 11.89 1.74
C LEU A 263 9.15 11.24 2.41
N ALA A 264 10.36 11.44 1.87
CA ALA A 264 11.62 10.92 2.41
C ALA A 264 12.71 12.02 2.52
N PRO A 265 12.53 13.06 3.37
CA PRO A 265 13.51 14.14 3.50
C PRO A 265 14.87 13.68 4.03
N GLU A 266 14.92 12.58 4.78
CA GLU A 266 16.17 11.99 5.28
C GLU A 266 17.04 11.46 4.14
N LEU A 267 16.41 10.96 3.07
CA LEU A 267 17.09 10.48 1.87
C LEU A 267 17.84 11.61 1.17
N ALA A 268 17.18 12.76 1.01
CA ALA A 268 17.78 13.96 0.44
C ALA A 268 18.91 14.51 1.32
N ALA A 269 18.70 14.56 2.64
CA ALA A 269 19.72 15.01 3.58
C ALA A 269 21.01 14.16 3.47
N HIS A 270 20.86 12.84 3.48
CA HIS A 270 21.99 11.92 3.32
C HIS A 270 22.69 12.05 1.96
N TRP A 271 21.91 12.26 0.88
CA TRP A 271 22.50 12.47 -0.45
C TRP A 271 23.34 13.74 -0.49
N LEU A 272 22.85 14.86 0.08
CA LEU A 272 23.58 16.12 0.18
C LEU A 272 24.83 16.02 1.05
N GLU A 273 24.80 15.20 2.11
CA GLU A 273 25.97 14.94 2.95
C GLU A 273 27.06 14.15 2.20
N THR A 274 26.66 13.20 1.36
CA THR A 274 27.60 12.40 0.56
C THR A 274 28.09 13.13 -0.69
N HIS A 275 27.33 14.09 -1.22
CA HIS A 275 27.63 14.88 -2.42
C HIS A 275 27.88 16.35 -2.08
N VAL A 276 28.89 16.59 -1.23
CA VAL A 276 29.22 17.94 -0.71
C VAL A 276 29.42 18.98 -1.82
N LYS A 277 29.96 18.57 -2.97
CA LYS A 277 30.20 19.45 -4.13
C LYS A 277 28.90 20.02 -4.73
N ASP A 278 27.81 19.25 -4.68
CA ASP A 278 26.52 19.63 -5.24
C ASP A 278 25.64 20.33 -4.20
N ARG A 279 25.87 20.05 -2.91
CA ARG A 279 25.16 20.64 -1.78
C ARG A 279 25.30 22.16 -1.70
N GLN A 280 26.53 22.67 -1.78
CA GLN A 280 26.81 24.08 -1.52
C GLN A 280 26.24 25.02 -2.61
N PRO A 281 26.36 24.71 -3.92
CA PRO A 281 25.69 25.48 -4.98
C PRO A 281 24.17 25.49 -4.83
N LEU A 282 23.56 24.34 -4.51
CA LEU A 282 22.11 24.23 -4.35
C LEU A 282 21.60 25.05 -3.16
N LEU A 283 22.28 25.02 -2.01
CA LEU A 283 21.91 25.85 -0.86
C LEU A 283 22.02 27.35 -1.18
N LEU A 284 23.05 27.75 -1.92
CA LEU A 284 23.23 29.14 -2.33
C LEU A 284 22.15 29.60 -3.31
N SER A 285 21.78 28.76 -4.29
CA SER A 285 20.72 29.11 -5.23
C SER A 285 19.36 29.21 -4.54
N MET A 286 19.06 28.29 -3.63
CA MET A 286 17.85 28.31 -2.80
C MET A 286 17.79 29.57 -1.91
N ALA A 287 18.90 29.92 -1.26
CA ALA A 287 18.97 31.12 -0.43
C ALA A 287 18.75 32.41 -1.24
N ARG A 288 19.26 32.49 -2.47
CA ARG A 288 19.05 33.65 -3.37
C ARG A 288 17.62 33.75 -3.88
N ALA A 289 16.97 32.62 -4.11
CA ALA A 289 15.60 32.56 -4.60
C ALA A 289 14.54 32.77 -3.51
N THR A 290 14.93 32.60 -2.24
CA THR A 290 14.02 32.82 -1.10
C THR A 290 13.83 34.32 -0.89
N PRO A 291 12.60 34.85 -0.94
CA PRO A 291 12.36 36.27 -0.70
C PRO A 291 12.79 36.64 0.72
N SER A 292 13.68 37.61 0.88
CA SER A 292 14.11 38.07 2.21
C SER A 292 12.89 38.60 2.95
N ALA A 293 12.48 37.95 4.03
CA ALA A 293 11.53 38.53 4.96
C ALA A 293 12.10 39.88 5.44
N LYS A 294 11.38 40.98 5.23
CA LYS A 294 11.74 42.27 5.84
C LYS A 294 11.87 42.05 7.35
N PRO A 295 12.93 42.55 8.01
CA PRO A 295 13.12 42.31 9.43
C PRO A 295 12.06 43.08 10.22
N SER A 296 11.02 42.37 10.65
CA SER A 296 10.16 42.83 11.74
C SER A 296 10.87 42.52 13.06
N GLY A 297 11.51 43.53 13.66
CA GLY A 297 11.79 43.62 15.10
C GLY A 297 12.43 42.40 15.77
N CYS A 298 13.76 42.33 15.77
CA CYS A 298 14.50 41.39 16.60
C CYS A 298 14.39 41.83 18.08
N THR A 299 13.74 41.03 18.93
CA THR A 299 13.90 41.12 20.40
C THR A 299 14.28 39.75 20.97
N SER A 300 15.55 39.67 21.40
CA SER A 300 16.14 38.81 22.43
C SER A 300 16.06 37.27 22.35
N GLY A 301 17.25 36.64 22.37
CA GLY A 301 17.51 35.53 23.29
C GLY A 301 18.09 34.23 22.72
N CYS A 302 19.35 34.21 22.26
CA CYS A 302 20.09 32.95 22.07
C CYS A 302 20.45 32.35 23.44
N SER A 303 19.72 31.34 23.89
CA SER A 303 20.07 30.53 25.06
C SER A 303 20.83 29.28 24.63
N ARG A 304 22.06 29.12 25.12
CA ARG A 304 22.92 27.93 24.89
C ARG A 304 22.39 26.73 25.67
N LYS A 305 22.19 25.59 25.00
CA LYS A 305 22.01 24.24 25.60
C LYS A 305 22.73 23.15 24.76
N PRO A 306 22.98 21.94 25.31
CA PRO A 306 24.26 21.22 25.20
C PRO A 306 24.44 20.29 23.96
N ARG A 307 25.67 19.78 23.85
CA ARG A 307 26.45 19.39 22.66
C ARG A 307 26.07 18.14 21.84
N ASP A 308 25.02 17.39 22.15
CA ASP A 308 24.85 16.03 21.56
C ASP A 308 23.59 15.81 20.71
N SER A 309 23.10 16.85 20.05
CA SER A 309 21.98 16.75 19.12
C SER A 309 22.26 17.55 17.84
N VAL A 310 21.90 17.01 16.68
CA VAL A 310 21.83 17.79 15.43
C VAL A 310 20.86 18.94 15.66
N VAL A 311 21.39 20.15 15.88
CA VAL A 311 20.58 21.35 16.06
C VAL A 311 20.34 21.97 14.69
N TRP A 312 19.08 21.97 14.27
CA TRP A 312 18.62 22.82 13.19
C TRP A 312 18.68 24.27 13.67
N ALA A 313 19.69 25.04 13.25
CA ALA A 313 19.72 26.47 13.55
C ALA A 313 18.78 27.20 12.59
N THR A 314 17.80 27.91 13.13
CA THR A 314 17.01 28.88 12.38
C THR A 314 17.87 30.13 12.14
N CYS A 315 18.69 30.13 11.09
CA CYS A 315 19.37 31.34 10.62
C CYS A 315 18.47 32.06 9.61
N ASN A 316 17.83 33.17 10.03
CA ASN A 316 17.21 34.29 9.26
C ASN A 316 16.45 34.03 7.93
N ALA A 317 16.14 32.78 7.58
CA ALA A 317 15.23 32.38 6.52
C ALA A 317 14.29 31.33 7.13
N PRO A 318 13.10 31.71 7.65
CA PRO A 318 12.21 30.79 8.36
C PRO A 318 11.70 29.62 7.49
N GLU A 319 11.98 29.63 6.19
CA GLU A 319 11.51 28.64 5.22
C GLU A 319 12.52 27.55 4.86
N LEU A 320 13.80 27.65 5.26
CA LEU A 320 14.85 26.69 4.90
C LEU A 320 15.32 25.85 6.10
N ARG A 321 15.33 24.52 5.93
CA ARG A 321 15.91 23.56 6.86
C ARG A 321 17.41 23.40 6.55
N ILE A 322 18.26 24.13 7.28
CA ILE A 322 19.71 23.96 7.18
C ILE A 322 20.18 23.09 8.35
N ALA A 323 20.68 21.89 8.05
CA ALA A 323 21.37 21.07 9.04
C ALA A 323 22.74 21.71 9.33
N CYS A 324 22.91 22.25 10.54
CA CYS A 324 24.21 22.69 11.03
C CYS A 324 25.02 21.46 11.46
N THR A 325 26.12 21.19 10.76
CA THR A 325 27.15 20.27 11.25
C THR A 325 27.96 20.98 12.34
N PRO A 326 28.27 20.33 13.47
CA PRO A 326 29.27 20.87 14.38
C PRO A 326 30.63 20.85 13.65
N GLU A 327 31.25 22.03 13.50
CA GLU A 327 32.66 22.10 13.09
C GLU A 327 33.56 21.41 14.15
N PRO A 328 34.67 20.78 13.72
CA PRO A 328 35.58 20.05 14.60
C PRO A 328 36.27 20.92 15.66
#